data_AF-A0A821FSC5-F1
#
_entry.id   AF-A0A821FSC5-F1
#
_cell.length_a   1.000
_cell.length_b   1.000
_cell.length_c   1.000
_cell.angle_alpha   90.00
_cell.angle_beta   90.00
_cell.angle_gamma   90.00
#
_symmetry.space_group_name_H-M   'P 1'
#
loop_
_entity.id
_entity.type
_entity.pdbx_description
1 polymer ?
#
loop_
_entity_poly.entity_id
_entity_poly.type
_entity_poly.pdbx_seq_one_letter_code
_entity_poly.pdbx_strand_id
1 'polypeptide(L)'
;MGPKQKSKKKGEKKKKTVTDENANAEPEIQMEEGTKQFYSTQIQSLRKKVTDLQEECDGYLVSQQKNAERLETLKEIRLGSRAYLGRQMDEINLEINHLNRQLRELDELKESERAELTKQINDLRTKDLQETKEKNENENHMLRSKLNSLDELKSKKETLLSEINQLDEQLKQQEHEYQEDIYHREKAAVLEKDKLRKEMGTRVNDLSSEFRRVSKMQVVQTTRQIILENVRLNNQMALIENDYNEFEAKNGNIREEKKSKSLEYSLLDERERMMAKKNRKTYQLIEKLTDECTANEQFIASLDEKLSSFDYTQQLIDELEQLNEKTEIRLSQALEENESLRSSITQGEQTRSQYGHDMNKAKRVIGNTVQALKHVIQGSSETLDASRKIDIRLNAFQNILQLLNVATQLGIGPKLNDLAAKNESDPLLTTIEVDTLPSPIQPLGALKKVKTKSVGVQTSISNRNPTPYHLQTDSSTLPRQSSTVEKHYSSLLSA
;
A
#
# COMPACT_ATOMS: atom_id res chain seq x y z
N MET A 1 37.71 64.98 170.59
CA MET A 1 37.10 65.82 171.64
C MET A 1 37.66 65.40 173.01
N GLY A 2 37.88 66.35 173.93
CA GLY A 2 37.93 66.06 175.39
C GLY A 2 36.51 66.12 176.00
N PRO A 3 36.31 66.36 177.32
CA PRO A 3 37.27 66.98 178.25
C PRO A 3 37.24 66.59 179.77
N LYS A 4 38.29 67.02 180.53
CA LYS A 4 38.33 67.43 181.98
C LYS A 4 38.08 66.35 183.07
N GLN A 5 38.85 66.24 184.19
CA GLN A 5 39.29 67.18 185.28
C GLN A 5 38.18 67.53 186.29
N LYS A 6 38.34 67.73 187.62
CA LYS A 6 39.45 68.07 188.59
C LYS A 6 38.99 67.66 190.04
N SER A 7 39.70 67.79 191.19
CA SER A 7 41.12 67.65 191.64
C SER A 7 41.29 68.12 193.12
N LYS A 8 42.35 67.70 193.87
CA LYS A 8 42.92 68.32 195.14
C LYS A 8 42.13 68.07 196.46
N LYS A 9 42.63 68.25 197.71
CA LYS A 9 43.93 68.46 198.45
C LYS A 9 43.62 68.14 199.97
N LYS A 10 44.46 67.72 200.93
CA LYS A 10 45.87 67.92 201.41
C LYS A 10 46.06 68.97 202.55
N GLY A 11 46.36 68.51 203.77
CA GLY A 11 46.92 69.26 204.93
C GLY A 11 45.93 69.64 206.07
N GLU A 12 46.33 69.92 207.32
CA GLU A 12 47.66 69.83 207.99
C GLU A 12 47.62 70.08 209.53
N LYS A 13 48.54 69.46 210.33
CA LYS A 13 49.04 69.89 211.69
C LYS A 13 48.02 69.89 212.88
N LYS A 14 48.36 69.91 214.20
CA LYS A 14 49.59 69.94 215.07
C LYS A 14 49.17 69.30 216.43
N LYS A 15 49.90 68.38 217.11
CA LYS A 15 51.18 68.45 217.89
C LYS A 15 51.09 69.03 219.33
N LYS A 16 51.25 68.18 220.37
CA LYS A 16 52.00 68.31 221.66
C LYS A 16 51.77 67.05 222.56
N THR A 17 52.78 66.25 222.94
CA THR A 17 53.60 66.26 224.21
C THR A 17 52.76 66.05 225.49
N VAL A 18 52.96 64.99 226.32
CA VAL A 18 54.09 64.72 227.27
C VAL A 18 54.13 65.81 228.36
N THR A 19 54.07 65.55 229.68
CA THR A 19 54.71 64.49 230.53
C THR A 19 53.90 64.16 231.83
N ASP A 20 54.41 63.26 232.71
CA ASP A 20 54.26 63.17 234.20
C ASP A 20 52.87 62.91 234.82
N GLU A 21 52.66 62.39 236.04
CA GLU A 21 53.45 61.76 237.15
C GLU A 21 52.76 60.40 237.51
N ASN A 22 53.29 59.35 238.18
CA ASN A 22 54.33 59.10 239.20
C ASN A 22 53.87 59.13 240.69
N ALA A 23 54.07 57.99 241.37
CA ALA A 23 54.15 57.74 242.83
C ALA A 23 52.94 57.95 243.78
N ASN A 24 52.95 57.12 244.84
CA ASN A 24 52.36 57.23 246.19
C ASN A 24 51.34 58.34 246.52
N ALA A 25 50.22 57.93 247.13
CA ALA A 25 50.16 57.80 248.59
C ALA A 25 48.86 57.11 249.07
N GLU A 26 48.92 56.45 250.23
CA GLU A 26 47.74 56.15 251.03
C GLU A 26 47.28 57.41 251.76
N PRO A 27 45.96 57.66 251.82
CA PRO A 27 45.37 58.32 252.98
C PRO A 27 44.41 57.34 253.67
N GLU A 28 44.83 56.79 254.80
CA GLU A 28 43.94 56.10 255.74
C GLU A 28 43.02 57.13 256.40
N ILE A 29 41.98 57.53 255.67
CA ILE A 29 40.88 58.36 256.17
C ILE A 29 39.67 57.47 256.32
N GLN A 30 39.05 57.51 257.51
CA GLN A 30 37.91 56.68 257.90
C GLN A 30 36.65 57.07 257.09
N MET A 31 36.56 56.55 255.88
CA MET A 31 35.41 56.68 254.99
C MET A 31 34.34 55.67 255.40
N GLU A 32 33.20 56.21 255.85
CA GLU A 32 32.01 55.50 256.32
C GLU A 32 31.65 54.29 255.44
N GLU A 33 31.42 53.13 256.05
CA GLU A 33 31.53 51.81 255.40
C GLU A 33 30.57 51.63 254.20
N GLY A 34 29.42 52.31 254.22
CA GLY A 34 28.48 52.37 253.09
C GLY A 34 29.06 53.00 251.82
N THR A 35 30.00 53.95 251.92
CA THR A 35 30.64 54.58 250.75
C THR A 35 31.50 53.59 249.97
N LYS A 36 32.24 52.72 250.68
CA LYS A 36 33.06 51.65 250.09
C LYS A 36 32.18 50.59 249.42
N GLN A 37 31.03 50.27 250.02
CA GLN A 37 30.04 49.36 249.42
C GLN A 37 29.37 49.97 248.17
N PHE A 38 29.04 51.27 248.19
CA PHE A 38 28.51 52.00 247.04
C PHE A 38 29.45 51.94 245.83
N TYR A 39 30.73 52.32 246.00
CA TYR A 39 31.71 52.25 244.92
C TYR A 39 32.01 50.81 244.47
N SER A 40 32.00 49.82 245.37
CA SER A 40 32.11 48.40 244.99
C SER A 40 30.95 47.96 244.09
N THR A 41 29.72 48.34 244.43
CA THR A 41 28.50 48.05 243.65
C THR A 41 28.50 48.77 242.31
N GLN A 42 29.02 50.01 242.28
CA GLN A 42 29.23 50.77 241.05
C GLN A 42 30.29 50.10 240.15
N ILE A 43 31.39 49.62 240.71
CA ILE A 43 32.42 48.88 239.98
C ILE A 43 31.86 47.54 239.45
N GLN A 44 31.05 46.82 240.21
CA GLN A 44 30.42 45.58 239.74
C GLN A 44 29.42 45.82 238.60
N SER A 45 28.55 46.84 238.73
CA SER A 45 27.59 47.19 237.68
C SER A 45 28.24 47.77 236.42
N LEU A 46 29.33 48.54 236.56
CA LEU A 46 30.16 48.98 235.43
C LEU A 46 30.90 47.82 234.77
N ARG A 47 31.48 46.89 235.55
CA ARG A 47 32.12 45.67 235.01
C ARG A 47 31.11 44.81 234.27
N LYS A 48 29.92 44.60 234.82
CA LYS A 48 28.84 43.90 234.11
C LYS A 48 28.48 44.63 232.82
N LYS A 49 28.32 45.96 232.83
CA LYS A 49 28.03 46.70 231.60
C LYS A 49 29.16 46.63 230.57
N VAL A 50 30.41 46.45 230.99
CA VAL A 50 31.54 46.15 230.09
C VAL A 50 31.44 44.74 229.53
N THR A 51 31.12 43.70 230.32
CA THR A 51 30.93 42.34 229.79
C THR A 51 29.73 42.24 228.87
N ASP A 52 28.59 42.87 229.23
CA ASP A 52 27.39 42.94 228.40
C ASP A 52 27.71 43.58 227.02
N LEU A 53 28.50 44.67 227.01
CA LEU A 53 28.97 45.31 225.77
C LEU A 53 30.03 44.50 225.01
N GLN A 54 30.87 43.71 225.71
CA GLN A 54 31.83 42.81 225.05
C GLN A 54 31.11 41.65 224.36
N GLU A 55 30.14 41.01 225.02
CA GLU A 55 29.28 39.97 224.43
C GLU A 55 28.47 40.52 223.24
N GLU A 56 27.97 41.76 223.32
CA GLU A 56 27.32 42.43 222.20
C GLU A 56 28.30 42.70 221.04
N CYS A 57 29.51 43.19 221.31
CA CYS A 57 30.55 43.40 220.30
C CYS A 57 31.02 42.10 219.63
N ASP A 58 31.26 41.03 220.40
CA ASP A 58 31.67 39.73 219.88
C ASP A 58 30.52 39.06 219.10
N GLY A 59 29.28 39.23 219.56
CA GLY A 59 28.07 38.84 218.83
C GLY A 59 27.94 39.58 217.48
N TYR A 60 28.21 40.89 217.45
CA TYR A 60 28.28 41.66 216.21
C TYR A 60 29.44 41.22 215.30
N LEU A 61 30.60 40.87 215.85
CA LEU A 61 31.77 40.42 215.09
C LEU A 61 31.51 39.04 214.45
N VAL A 62 31.00 38.07 215.20
CA VAL A 62 30.58 36.76 214.68
C VAL A 62 29.44 36.89 213.67
N SER A 63 28.50 37.82 213.88
CA SER A 63 27.46 38.14 212.90
C SER A 63 28.06 38.75 211.63
N GLN A 64 29.04 39.66 211.74
CA GLN A 64 29.72 40.26 210.59
C GLN A 64 30.50 39.22 209.78
N GLN A 65 31.20 38.28 210.45
CA GLN A 65 31.90 37.16 209.80
C GLN A 65 30.92 36.27 209.01
N LYS A 66 29.84 35.79 209.66
CA LYS A 66 28.80 34.97 209.01
C LYS A 66 28.14 35.69 207.82
N ASN A 67 27.94 37.00 207.92
CA ASN A 67 27.43 37.81 206.82
C ASN A 67 28.46 37.99 205.69
N ALA A 68 29.76 38.09 205.99
CA ALA A 68 30.82 38.13 204.99
C ALA A 68 30.94 36.80 204.22
N GLU A 69 30.93 35.67 204.92
CA GLU A 69 30.90 34.31 204.34
C GLU A 69 29.67 34.10 203.45
N ARG A 70 28.49 34.53 203.92
CA ARG A 70 27.25 34.51 203.14
C ARG A 70 27.33 35.42 201.90
N LEU A 71 27.99 36.57 201.99
CA LEU A 71 28.20 37.45 200.84
C LEU A 71 29.20 36.86 199.84
N GLU A 72 30.23 36.12 200.29
CA GLU A 72 31.20 35.49 199.37
C GLU A 72 30.58 34.31 198.64
N THR A 73 29.94 33.38 199.36
CA THR A 73 29.19 32.26 198.75
C THR A 73 28.10 32.74 197.78
N LEU A 74 27.41 33.86 198.08
CA LEU A 74 26.48 34.48 197.12
C LEU A 74 27.17 35.11 195.91
N LYS A 75 28.39 35.64 196.02
CA LYS A 75 29.18 36.07 194.85
C LYS A 75 29.59 34.87 194.00
N GLU A 76 30.08 33.80 194.61
CA GLU A 76 30.48 32.56 193.93
C GLU A 76 29.31 31.93 193.17
N ILE A 77 28.16 31.74 193.83
CA ILE A 77 26.94 31.22 193.19
C ILE A 77 26.49 32.13 192.02
N ARG A 78 26.54 33.45 192.20
CA ARG A 78 26.21 34.42 191.14
C ARG A 78 27.21 34.38 189.98
N LEU A 79 28.50 34.16 190.24
CA LEU A 79 29.53 34.01 189.21
C LEU A 79 29.39 32.69 188.46
N GLY A 80 29.15 31.57 189.16
CA GLY A 80 28.89 30.26 188.58
C GLY A 80 27.62 30.24 187.71
N SER A 81 26.52 30.81 188.22
CA SER A 81 25.28 30.98 187.47
C SER A 81 25.48 31.85 186.21
N ARG A 82 26.21 32.97 186.32
CA ARG A 82 26.57 33.80 185.16
C ARG A 82 27.44 33.04 184.15
N ALA A 83 28.41 32.26 184.61
CA ALA A 83 29.29 31.48 183.73
C ALA A 83 28.53 30.34 183.01
N TYR A 84 27.58 29.69 183.70
CA TYR A 84 26.70 28.68 183.11
C TYR A 84 25.78 29.28 182.04
N LEU A 85 25.06 30.37 182.37
CA LEU A 85 24.20 31.07 181.42
C LEU A 85 24.99 31.68 180.24
N GLY A 86 26.23 32.15 180.50
CA GLY A 86 27.14 32.59 179.44
C GLY A 86 27.46 31.47 178.46
N ARG A 87 27.90 30.31 178.95
CA ARG A 87 28.18 29.13 178.10
C ARG A 87 26.97 28.68 177.30
N GLN A 88 25.77 28.64 177.91
CA GLN A 88 24.55 28.28 177.18
C GLN A 88 24.20 29.30 176.09
N MET A 89 24.39 30.60 176.36
CA MET A 89 24.22 31.64 175.33
C MET A 89 25.26 31.51 174.22
N ASP A 90 26.52 31.22 174.55
CA ASP A 90 27.58 30.99 173.55
C ASP A 90 27.31 29.74 172.70
N GLU A 91 26.83 28.65 173.30
CA GLU A 91 26.42 27.41 172.64
C GLU A 91 25.24 27.63 171.68
N ILE A 92 24.17 28.30 172.15
CA ILE A 92 23.02 28.71 171.33
C ILE A 92 23.47 29.67 170.21
N ASN A 93 24.38 30.60 170.48
CA ASN A 93 24.93 31.49 169.45
C ASN A 93 25.75 30.71 168.40
N LEU A 94 26.49 29.67 168.78
CA LEU A 94 27.21 28.81 167.84
C LEU A 94 26.25 27.98 166.98
N GLU A 95 25.19 27.42 167.57
CA GLU A 95 24.13 26.72 166.84
C GLU A 95 23.39 27.66 165.87
N ILE A 96 22.98 28.84 166.32
CA ILE A 96 22.39 29.89 165.47
C ILE A 96 23.33 30.26 164.32
N ASN A 97 24.63 30.40 164.55
CA ASN A 97 25.59 30.70 163.49
C ASN A 97 25.78 29.52 162.52
N HIS A 98 25.72 28.27 163.00
CA HIS A 98 25.78 27.08 162.16
C HIS A 98 24.53 26.94 161.27
N LEU A 99 23.34 27.08 161.84
CA LEU A 99 22.07 27.03 161.12
C LEU A 99 21.96 28.19 160.10
N ASN A 100 22.37 29.41 160.48
CA ASN A 100 22.44 30.54 159.54
C ASN A 100 23.44 30.30 158.40
N ARG A 101 24.51 29.55 158.64
CA ARG A 101 25.47 29.18 157.60
C ARG A 101 24.88 28.16 156.63
N GLN A 102 24.30 27.08 157.15
CA GLN A 102 23.62 26.06 156.35
C GLN A 102 22.46 26.65 155.52
N LEU A 103 21.72 27.61 156.09
CA LEU A 103 20.64 28.31 155.39
C LEU A 103 21.17 29.13 154.20
N ARG A 104 22.30 29.84 154.37
CA ARG A 104 22.97 30.56 153.25
C ARG A 104 23.50 29.60 152.20
N GLU A 105 24.22 28.55 152.61
CA GLU A 105 24.77 27.54 151.69
C GLU A 105 23.64 26.85 150.89
N LEU A 106 22.48 26.63 151.51
CA LEU A 106 21.28 26.10 150.86
C LEU A 106 20.58 27.12 149.93
N ASP A 107 20.53 28.40 150.29
CA ASP A 107 19.93 29.45 149.45
C ASP A 107 20.83 29.84 148.27
N GLU A 108 22.16 29.85 148.45
CA GLU A 108 23.15 29.95 147.36
C GLU A 108 23.02 28.77 146.39
N LEU A 109 22.85 27.55 146.88
CA LEU A 109 22.59 26.37 146.05
C LEU A 109 21.28 26.54 145.24
N LYS A 110 20.15 26.84 145.91
CA LYS A 110 18.85 27.06 145.22
C LYS A 110 18.94 28.13 144.14
N GLU A 111 19.63 29.24 144.41
CA GLU A 111 19.71 30.35 143.44
C GLU A 111 20.64 30.00 142.27
N SER A 112 21.67 29.15 142.49
CA SER A 112 22.46 28.56 141.41
C SER A 112 21.64 27.59 140.55
N GLU A 113 20.88 26.68 141.15
CA GLU A 113 19.98 25.75 140.44
C GLU A 113 18.92 26.53 139.64
N ARG A 114 18.33 27.58 140.22
CA ARG A 114 17.39 28.48 139.53
C ARG A 114 18.05 29.21 138.38
N ALA A 115 19.28 29.71 138.53
CA ALA A 115 20.01 30.36 137.46
C ALA A 115 20.32 29.39 136.31
N GLU A 116 20.73 28.16 136.60
CA GLU A 116 20.96 27.12 135.59
C GLU A 116 19.66 26.70 134.88
N LEU A 117 18.57 26.44 135.61
CA LEU A 117 17.27 26.10 135.01
C LEU A 117 16.71 27.25 134.18
N THR A 118 16.82 28.50 134.65
CA THR A 118 16.40 29.69 133.91
C THR A 118 17.23 29.86 132.64
N LYS A 119 18.54 29.60 132.71
CA LYS A 119 19.40 29.59 131.54
C LYS A 119 18.99 28.49 130.56
N GLN A 120 18.82 27.24 131.01
CA GLN A 120 18.39 26.13 130.14
C GLN A 120 17.04 26.42 129.46
N ILE A 121 16.07 26.99 130.17
CA ILE A 121 14.77 27.39 129.60
C ILE A 121 14.94 28.48 128.54
N ASN A 122 15.83 29.46 128.76
CA ASN A 122 16.10 30.53 127.79
C ASN A 122 16.91 30.02 126.59
N ASP A 123 17.90 29.16 126.79
CA ASP A 123 18.72 28.55 125.75
C ASP A 123 17.87 27.63 124.84
N LEU A 124 16.99 26.80 125.43
CA LEU A 124 16.00 26.01 124.68
C LEU A 124 15.02 26.93 123.93
N ARG A 125 14.41 27.91 124.60
CA ARG A 125 13.43 28.81 123.96
C ARG A 125 14.04 29.63 122.83
N THR A 126 15.28 30.11 122.97
CA THR A 126 15.97 30.84 121.89
C THR A 126 16.36 29.92 120.75
N LYS A 127 16.79 28.69 121.04
CA LYS A 127 17.03 27.66 120.03
C LYS A 127 15.75 27.29 119.26
N ASP A 128 14.66 26.98 119.94
CA ASP A 128 13.38 26.61 119.31
C ASP A 128 12.81 27.75 118.44
N LEU A 129 12.93 29.00 118.92
CA LEU A 129 12.57 30.19 118.13
C LEU A 129 13.48 30.40 116.92
N GLN A 130 14.78 30.08 117.03
CA GLN A 130 15.72 30.17 115.91
C GLN A 130 15.51 29.04 114.89
N GLU A 131 15.32 27.79 115.31
CA GLU A 131 15.02 26.67 114.40
C GLU A 131 13.68 26.86 113.68
N THR A 132 12.63 27.32 114.37
CA THR A 132 11.35 27.63 113.73
C THR A 132 11.44 28.85 112.81
N LYS A 133 12.24 29.87 113.15
CA LYS A 133 12.54 31.00 112.26
C LYS A 133 13.27 30.54 111.00
N GLU A 134 14.38 29.80 111.14
CA GLU A 134 15.17 29.29 110.02
C GLU A 134 14.33 28.39 109.11
N LYS A 135 13.48 27.52 109.68
CA LYS A 135 12.52 26.74 108.91
C LYS A 135 11.57 27.63 108.12
N ASN A 136 10.96 28.63 108.76
CA ASN A 136 10.04 29.56 108.09
C ASN A 136 10.74 30.41 107.02
N GLU A 137 11.98 30.82 107.24
CA GLU A 137 12.80 31.56 106.26
C GLU A 137 13.17 30.68 105.05
N ASN A 138 13.52 29.41 105.28
CA ASN A 138 13.75 28.43 104.21
C ASN A 138 12.47 28.11 103.41
N GLU A 139 11.32 27.95 104.08
CA GLU A 139 10.02 27.78 103.40
C GLU A 139 9.65 29.04 102.59
N ASN A 140 9.87 30.24 103.14
CA ASN A 140 9.64 31.51 102.43
C ASN A 140 10.56 31.65 101.20
N HIS A 141 11.84 31.26 101.32
CA HIS A 141 12.79 31.25 100.20
C HIS A 141 12.38 30.24 99.11
N MET A 142 11.96 29.03 99.50
CA MET A 142 11.45 28.03 98.54
C MET A 142 10.16 28.51 97.85
N LEU A 143 9.26 29.16 98.58
CA LEU A 143 8.03 29.74 98.01
C LEU A 143 8.34 30.89 97.04
N ARG A 144 9.33 31.75 97.34
CA ARG A 144 9.83 32.78 96.42
C ARG A 144 10.45 32.17 95.16
N SER A 145 11.26 31.13 95.29
CA SER A 145 11.84 30.41 94.15
C SER A 145 10.74 29.80 93.26
N LYS A 146 9.72 29.17 93.85
CA LYS A 146 8.54 28.67 93.14
C LYS A 146 7.72 29.78 92.47
N LEU A 147 7.57 30.94 93.13
CA LEU A 147 6.88 32.11 92.57
C LEU A 147 7.62 32.69 91.37
N ASN A 148 8.94 32.91 91.48
CA ASN A 148 9.77 33.38 90.37
C ASN A 148 9.69 32.41 89.17
N SER A 149 9.75 31.10 89.41
CA SER A 149 9.60 30.09 88.35
C SER A 149 8.19 30.11 87.72
N LEU A 150 7.15 30.34 88.51
CA LEU A 150 5.78 30.50 88.01
C LEU A 150 5.62 31.78 87.17
N ASP A 151 6.25 32.88 87.56
CA ASP A 151 6.20 34.15 86.83
C ASP A 151 7.04 34.12 85.54
N GLU A 152 8.17 33.41 85.54
CA GLU A 152 8.87 33.03 84.31
C GLU A 152 7.98 32.20 83.36
N LEU A 153 7.21 31.24 83.88
CA LEU A 153 6.29 30.43 83.08
C LEU A 153 5.11 31.23 82.54
N LYS A 154 4.59 32.22 83.29
CA LYS A 154 3.62 33.21 82.77
C LYS A 154 4.23 34.02 81.62
N SER A 155 5.41 34.60 81.82
CA SER A 155 6.09 35.39 80.80
C SER A 155 6.35 34.59 79.53
N LYS A 156 6.85 33.35 79.65
CA LYS A 156 7.07 32.43 78.52
C LYS A 156 5.75 32.06 77.81
N LYS A 157 4.65 31.92 78.55
CA LYS A 157 3.31 31.71 77.97
C LYS A 157 2.81 32.95 77.23
N GLU A 158 3.02 34.14 77.77
CA GLU A 158 2.60 35.41 77.16
C GLU A 158 3.40 35.70 75.87
N THR A 159 4.71 35.43 75.84
CA THR A 159 5.51 35.54 74.61
C THR A 159 5.06 34.54 73.55
N LEU A 160 4.81 33.27 73.93
CA LEU A 160 4.31 32.25 72.99
C LEU A 160 2.91 32.58 72.46
N LEU A 161 2.01 33.13 73.28
CA LEU A 161 0.70 33.59 72.81
C LEU A 161 0.82 34.80 71.86
N SER A 162 1.76 35.72 72.12
CA SER A 162 2.05 36.81 71.20
C SER A 162 2.63 36.32 69.87
N GLU A 163 3.51 35.32 69.89
CA GLU A 163 4.10 34.70 68.70
C GLU A 163 3.03 33.95 67.88
N ILE A 164 2.18 33.15 68.55
CA ILE A 164 1.04 32.48 67.91
C ILE A 164 0.11 33.51 67.25
N ASN A 165 -0.27 34.59 67.95
CA ASN A 165 -1.13 35.63 67.38
C ASN A 165 -0.49 36.31 66.14
N GLN A 166 0.82 36.56 66.16
CA GLN A 166 1.54 37.13 65.01
C GLN A 166 1.60 36.17 63.82
N LEU A 167 1.81 34.87 64.06
CA LEU A 167 1.76 33.84 63.02
C LEU A 167 0.34 33.68 62.45
N ASP A 168 -0.69 33.74 63.30
CA ASP A 168 -2.09 33.73 62.91
C ASP A 168 -2.49 34.94 62.05
N GLU A 169 -1.95 36.12 62.35
CA GLU A 169 -2.13 37.33 61.53
C GLU A 169 -1.38 37.24 60.19
N GLN A 170 -0.15 36.72 60.19
CA GLN A 170 0.63 36.49 58.96
C GLN A 170 -0.03 35.45 58.05
N LEU A 171 -0.59 34.36 58.61
CA LEU A 171 -1.32 33.36 57.85
C LEU A 171 -2.57 33.97 57.21
N LYS A 172 -3.36 34.76 57.94
CA LYS A 172 -4.56 35.45 57.40
C LYS A 172 -4.19 36.47 56.32
N GLN A 173 -3.06 37.15 56.44
CA GLN A 173 -2.53 38.04 55.40
C GLN A 173 -2.15 37.25 54.14
N GLN A 174 -1.39 36.15 54.27
CA GLN A 174 -1.03 35.29 53.14
C GLN A 174 -2.26 34.64 52.48
N GLU A 175 -3.24 34.16 53.25
CA GLU A 175 -4.49 33.64 52.71
C GLU A 175 -5.25 34.69 51.90
N HIS A 176 -5.30 35.94 52.38
CA HIS A 176 -5.92 37.06 51.66
C HIS A 176 -5.14 37.43 50.39
N GLU A 177 -3.81 37.52 50.47
CA GLU A 177 -2.94 37.77 49.32
C GLU A 177 -3.09 36.68 48.25
N TYR A 178 -3.08 35.40 48.64
CA TYR A 178 -3.30 34.29 47.70
C TYR A 178 -4.71 34.29 47.10
N GLN A 179 -5.74 34.69 47.85
CA GLN A 179 -7.10 34.82 47.31
C GLN A 179 -7.22 35.97 46.30
N GLU A 180 -6.58 37.11 46.55
CA GLU A 180 -6.50 38.20 45.56
C GLU A 180 -5.68 37.78 44.33
N ASP A 181 -4.54 37.11 44.52
CA ASP A 181 -3.68 36.68 43.42
C ASP A 181 -4.35 35.62 42.54
N ILE A 182 -5.13 34.69 43.14
CA ILE A 182 -6.03 33.79 42.42
C ILE A 182 -7.09 34.57 41.65
N TYR A 183 -7.82 35.48 42.29
CA TYR A 183 -8.84 36.30 41.63
C TYR A 183 -8.28 37.12 40.45
N HIS A 184 -7.08 37.70 40.61
CA HIS A 184 -6.40 38.44 39.55
C HIS A 184 -5.97 37.53 38.39
N ARG A 185 -5.45 36.32 38.66
CA ARG A 185 -5.11 35.32 37.64
C ARG A 185 -6.34 34.79 36.89
N GLU A 186 -7.42 34.46 37.61
CA GLU A 186 -8.68 34.02 37.00
C GLU A 186 -9.30 35.12 36.12
N LYS A 187 -9.34 36.36 36.62
CA LYS A 187 -9.81 37.53 35.88
C LYS A 187 -8.98 37.78 34.62
N ALA A 188 -7.66 37.66 34.71
CA ALA A 188 -6.77 37.76 33.54
C ALA A 188 -7.06 36.65 32.52
N ALA A 189 -7.14 35.39 32.95
CA ALA A 189 -7.43 34.24 32.07
C ALA A 189 -8.82 34.32 31.42
N VAL A 190 -9.84 34.82 32.12
CA VAL A 190 -11.18 35.07 31.57
C VAL A 190 -11.14 36.17 30.50
N LEU A 191 -10.46 37.28 30.77
CA LEU A 191 -10.28 38.38 29.81
C LEU A 191 -9.47 37.95 28.57
N GLU A 192 -8.42 37.15 28.76
CA GLU A 192 -7.63 36.59 27.66
C GLU A 192 -8.44 35.62 26.81
N LYS A 193 -9.16 34.68 27.43
CA LYS A 193 -10.08 33.76 26.73
C LYS A 193 -11.12 34.51 25.91
N ASP A 194 -11.71 35.58 26.44
CA ASP A 194 -12.71 36.36 25.70
C ASP A 194 -12.09 37.31 24.66
N LYS A 195 -10.83 37.74 24.82
CA LYS A 195 -10.03 38.38 23.77
C LYS A 195 -9.75 37.39 22.63
N LEU A 196 -9.30 36.17 22.94
CA LEU A 196 -9.02 35.11 21.97
C LEU A 196 -10.30 34.67 21.24
N ARG A 197 -11.44 34.60 21.93
CA ARG A 197 -12.75 34.35 21.30
C ARG A 197 -13.15 35.46 20.32
N LYS A 198 -12.92 36.73 20.67
CA LYS A 198 -13.15 37.86 19.76
C LYS A 198 -12.23 37.78 18.54
N GLU A 199 -10.94 37.50 18.73
CA GLU A 199 -9.97 37.38 17.64
C GLU A 199 -10.24 36.16 16.74
N MET A 200 -10.64 35.02 17.31
CA MET A 200 -11.12 33.87 16.54
C MET A 200 -12.38 34.22 15.76
N GLY A 201 -13.31 34.96 16.37
CA GLY A 201 -14.52 35.47 15.72
C GLY A 201 -14.23 36.40 14.53
N THR A 202 -13.30 37.34 14.67
CA THR A 202 -12.88 38.20 13.55
C THR A 202 -12.17 37.37 12.48
N ARG A 203 -11.17 36.54 12.83
CA ARG A 203 -10.48 35.67 11.86
C ARG A 203 -11.46 34.76 11.08
N VAL A 204 -12.49 34.21 11.73
CA VAL A 204 -13.54 33.39 11.08
C VAL A 204 -14.45 34.24 10.19
N ASN A 205 -14.81 35.47 10.60
CA ASN A 205 -15.54 36.40 9.75
C ASN A 205 -14.71 36.83 8.52
N ASP A 206 -13.42 37.09 8.70
CA ASP A 206 -12.49 37.51 7.65
C ASP A 206 -12.29 36.37 6.65
N LEU A 207 -12.04 35.14 7.12
CA LEU A 207 -12.04 33.91 6.32
C LEU A 207 -13.37 33.68 5.60
N SER A 208 -14.50 33.98 6.24
CA SER A 208 -15.83 33.89 5.60
C SER A 208 -16.02 34.96 4.52
N SER A 209 -15.45 36.15 4.69
CA SER A 209 -15.47 37.23 3.71
C SER A 209 -14.58 36.89 2.50
N GLU A 210 -13.40 36.33 2.73
CA GLU A 210 -12.49 35.85 1.71
C GLU A 210 -13.06 34.64 0.96
N PHE A 211 -13.67 33.68 1.66
CA PHE A 211 -14.36 32.56 1.02
C PHE A 211 -15.51 33.06 0.13
N ARG A 212 -16.35 34.00 0.60
CA ARG A 212 -17.38 34.64 -0.23
C ARG A 212 -16.79 35.38 -1.43
N ARG A 213 -15.65 36.08 -1.26
CA ARG A 213 -14.93 36.80 -2.34
C ARG A 213 -14.39 35.82 -3.38
N VAL A 214 -13.72 34.76 -2.94
CA VAL A 214 -13.12 33.72 -3.80
C VAL A 214 -14.22 32.92 -4.50
N SER A 215 -15.27 32.47 -3.82
CA SER A 215 -16.40 31.79 -4.48
C SER A 215 -17.09 32.69 -5.50
N LYS A 216 -17.32 33.98 -5.20
CA LYS A 216 -17.90 34.92 -6.18
C LYS A 216 -16.97 35.13 -7.38
N MET A 217 -15.65 35.24 -7.15
CA MET A 217 -14.65 35.37 -8.20
C MET A 217 -14.55 34.11 -9.07
N GLN A 218 -14.58 32.92 -8.45
CA GLN A 218 -14.57 31.62 -9.12
C GLN A 218 -15.84 31.42 -9.95
N VAL A 219 -17.02 31.73 -9.42
CA VAL A 219 -18.28 31.68 -10.19
C VAL A 219 -18.20 32.61 -11.41
N VAL A 220 -17.74 33.87 -11.24
CA VAL A 220 -17.55 34.80 -12.37
C VAL A 220 -16.53 34.28 -13.39
N GLN A 221 -15.43 33.67 -12.94
CA GLN A 221 -14.40 33.08 -13.82
C GLN A 221 -14.94 31.87 -14.59
N THR A 222 -15.63 30.94 -13.93
CA THR A 222 -16.25 29.76 -14.54
C THR A 222 -17.37 30.18 -15.51
N THR A 223 -18.25 31.11 -15.14
CA THR A 223 -19.26 31.67 -16.06
C THR A 223 -18.62 32.34 -17.27
N ARG A 224 -17.54 33.12 -17.09
CA ARG A 224 -16.78 33.71 -18.21
C ARG A 224 -16.18 32.63 -19.11
N GLN A 225 -15.61 31.57 -18.54
CA GLN A 225 -15.04 30.45 -19.31
C GLN A 225 -16.13 29.70 -20.10
N ILE A 226 -17.28 29.42 -19.49
CA ILE A 226 -18.43 28.79 -20.16
C ILE A 226 -18.97 29.67 -21.30
N ILE A 227 -19.04 30.99 -21.12
CA ILE A 227 -19.43 31.92 -22.20
C ILE A 227 -18.42 31.88 -23.35
N LEU A 228 -17.12 31.92 -23.08
CA LEU A 228 -16.07 31.84 -24.10
C LEU A 228 -16.07 30.46 -24.81
N GLU A 229 -16.33 29.38 -24.09
CA GLU A 229 -16.47 28.04 -24.65
C GLU A 229 -17.72 27.91 -25.52
N ASN A 230 -18.87 28.42 -25.08
CA ASN A 230 -20.09 28.45 -25.89
C ASN A 230 -19.89 29.29 -27.18
N VAL A 231 -19.18 30.42 -27.11
CA VAL A 231 -18.81 31.19 -28.32
C VAL A 231 -17.89 30.38 -29.23
N ARG A 232 -16.89 29.67 -28.69
CA ARG A 232 -16.01 28.78 -29.47
C ARG A 232 -16.80 27.65 -30.13
N LEU A 233 -17.70 26.99 -29.40
CA LEU A 233 -18.53 25.90 -29.90
C LEU A 233 -19.52 26.38 -30.95
N ASN A 234 -20.16 27.54 -30.76
CA ASN A 234 -21.02 28.16 -31.77
C ASN A 234 -20.24 28.48 -33.06
N ASN A 235 -19.02 29.02 -32.94
CA ASN A 235 -18.16 29.27 -34.11
C ASN A 235 -17.75 27.96 -34.81
N GLN A 236 -17.50 26.87 -34.07
CA GLN A 236 -17.23 25.55 -34.64
C GLN A 236 -18.46 24.93 -35.30
N MET A 237 -19.65 25.07 -34.70
CA MET A 237 -20.91 24.63 -35.32
C MET A 237 -21.21 25.40 -36.60
N ALA A 238 -20.98 26.73 -36.63
CA ALA A 238 -21.14 27.52 -37.84
C ALA A 238 -20.16 27.13 -38.96
N LEU A 239 -18.94 26.69 -38.63
CA LEU A 239 -18.02 26.11 -39.62
C LEU A 239 -18.54 24.77 -40.14
N ILE A 240 -18.97 23.87 -39.25
CA ILE A 240 -19.53 22.56 -39.63
C ILE A 240 -20.83 22.71 -40.44
N GLU A 241 -21.65 23.73 -40.16
CA GLU A 241 -22.85 24.07 -40.92
C GLU A 241 -22.51 24.55 -42.34
N ASN A 242 -21.47 25.38 -42.50
CA ASN A 242 -20.96 25.78 -43.81
C ASN A 242 -20.41 24.59 -44.60
N ASP A 243 -19.59 23.74 -43.96
CA ASP A 243 -19.06 22.51 -44.58
C ASP A 243 -20.21 21.58 -45.00
N TYR A 244 -21.22 21.37 -44.14
CA TYR A 244 -22.41 20.57 -44.43
C TYR A 244 -23.21 21.13 -45.61
N ASN A 245 -23.42 22.45 -45.66
CA ASN A 245 -24.10 23.11 -46.77
C ASN A 245 -23.32 22.97 -48.10
N GLU A 246 -21.98 23.05 -48.06
CA GLU A 246 -21.15 22.78 -49.24
C GLU A 246 -21.21 21.31 -49.67
N PHE A 247 -21.23 20.36 -48.72
CA PHE A 247 -21.38 18.93 -49.00
C PHE A 247 -22.77 18.59 -49.57
N GLU A 248 -23.86 19.17 -49.08
CA GLU A 248 -25.19 18.89 -49.65
C GLU A 248 -25.37 19.58 -51.02
N ALA A 249 -24.75 20.73 -51.26
CA ALA A 249 -24.66 21.32 -52.61
C ALA A 249 -23.89 20.40 -53.58
N LYS A 250 -22.74 19.83 -53.15
CA LYS A 250 -22.00 18.82 -53.92
C LYS A 250 -22.85 17.56 -54.17
N ASN A 251 -23.57 17.06 -53.16
CA ASN A 251 -24.50 15.94 -53.31
C ASN A 251 -25.63 16.26 -54.30
N GLY A 252 -26.17 17.48 -54.29
CA GLY A 252 -27.15 17.98 -55.25
C GLY A 252 -26.62 17.87 -56.68
N ASN A 253 -25.46 18.49 -56.94
CA ASN A 253 -24.80 18.46 -58.25
C ASN A 253 -24.53 17.02 -58.73
N ILE A 254 -24.03 16.14 -57.86
CA ILE A 254 -23.78 14.72 -58.18
C ILE A 254 -25.09 13.96 -58.47
N ARG A 255 -26.18 14.25 -57.75
CA ARG A 255 -27.52 13.68 -58.03
C ARG A 255 -28.05 14.15 -59.39
N GLU A 256 -27.79 15.39 -59.78
CA GLU A 256 -28.20 15.94 -61.09
C GLU A 256 -27.34 15.39 -62.24
N GLU A 257 -26.02 15.33 -62.10
CA GLU A 257 -25.14 14.68 -63.07
C GLU A 257 -25.51 13.21 -63.27
N LYS A 258 -25.80 12.49 -62.17
CA LYS A 258 -26.27 11.10 -62.22
C LYS A 258 -27.62 10.96 -62.94
N LYS A 259 -28.57 11.88 -62.73
CA LYS A 259 -29.85 11.90 -63.48
C LYS A 259 -29.58 12.12 -64.98
N SER A 260 -28.72 13.08 -65.32
CA SER A 260 -28.37 13.41 -66.70
C SER A 260 -27.74 12.21 -67.43
N LYS A 261 -26.68 11.62 -66.86
CA LYS A 261 -26.04 10.42 -67.42
C LYS A 261 -26.97 9.20 -67.44
N SER A 262 -27.87 9.05 -66.47
CA SER A 262 -28.88 7.98 -66.50
C SER A 262 -29.88 8.15 -67.65
N LEU A 263 -30.21 9.38 -68.05
CA LEU A 263 -31.03 9.66 -69.22
C LEU A 263 -30.25 9.40 -70.52
N GLU A 264 -28.98 9.82 -70.58
CA GLU A 264 -28.07 9.54 -71.70
C GLU A 264 -27.92 8.03 -71.97
N TYR A 265 -27.66 7.23 -70.93
CA TYR A 265 -27.60 5.77 -71.05
C TYR A 265 -28.93 5.16 -71.51
N SER A 266 -30.08 5.68 -71.05
CA SER A 266 -31.40 5.22 -71.47
C SER A 266 -31.65 5.47 -72.96
N LEU A 267 -31.23 6.62 -73.49
CA LEU A 267 -31.32 6.96 -74.91
C LEU A 267 -30.33 6.13 -75.75
N LEU A 268 -29.15 5.82 -75.21
CA LEU A 268 -28.14 5.00 -75.87
C LEU A 268 -28.59 3.53 -75.99
N ASP A 269 -29.16 2.97 -74.94
CA ASP A 269 -29.75 1.61 -74.93
C ASP A 269 -30.95 1.50 -75.89
N GLU A 270 -31.84 2.50 -75.95
CA GLU A 270 -32.90 2.53 -76.97
C GLU A 270 -32.32 2.60 -78.40
N ARG A 271 -31.29 3.42 -78.63
CA ARG A 271 -30.58 3.49 -79.91
C ARG A 271 -29.93 2.16 -80.27
N GLU A 272 -29.28 1.49 -79.32
CA GLU A 272 -28.64 0.19 -79.52
C GLU A 272 -29.68 -0.89 -79.86
N ARG A 273 -30.78 -0.97 -79.10
CA ARG A 273 -31.92 -1.86 -79.40
C ARG A 273 -32.50 -1.61 -80.79
N MET A 274 -32.56 -0.36 -81.24
CA MET A 274 -33.02 -0.01 -82.59
C MET A 274 -32.01 -0.38 -83.67
N MET A 275 -30.70 -0.25 -83.41
CA MET A 275 -29.65 -0.75 -84.31
C MET A 275 -29.64 -2.28 -84.39
N ALA A 276 -29.75 -2.99 -83.25
CA ALA A 276 -29.87 -4.45 -83.22
C ALA A 276 -31.11 -4.96 -83.98
N LYS A 277 -32.26 -4.27 -83.84
CA LYS A 277 -33.47 -4.56 -84.64
C LYS A 277 -33.26 -4.33 -86.14
N LYS A 278 -32.51 -3.29 -86.56
CA LYS A 278 -32.15 -3.07 -87.96
C LYS A 278 -31.19 -4.15 -88.47
N ASN A 279 -30.11 -4.42 -87.75
CA ASN A 279 -29.12 -5.44 -88.09
C ASN A 279 -29.75 -6.83 -88.24
N ARG A 280 -30.68 -7.21 -87.34
CA ARG A 280 -31.43 -8.47 -87.46
C ARG A 280 -32.26 -8.53 -88.74
N LYS A 281 -32.90 -7.44 -89.16
CA LYS A 281 -33.63 -7.38 -90.43
C LYS A 281 -32.71 -7.45 -91.65
N THR A 282 -31.52 -6.84 -91.61
CA THR A 282 -30.56 -6.94 -92.72
C THR A 282 -29.94 -8.34 -92.79
N TYR A 283 -29.66 -9.00 -91.65
CA TYR A 283 -29.26 -10.41 -91.65
C TYR A 283 -30.33 -11.31 -92.28
N GLN A 284 -31.61 -11.14 -91.93
CA GLN A 284 -32.72 -11.90 -92.54
C GLN A 284 -32.94 -11.59 -94.03
N LEU A 285 -32.46 -10.46 -94.53
CA LEU A 285 -32.45 -10.15 -95.98
C LEU A 285 -31.25 -10.81 -96.68
N ILE A 286 -30.08 -10.80 -96.05
CA ILE A 286 -28.88 -11.50 -96.54
C ILE A 286 -29.11 -13.01 -96.59
N GLU A 287 -29.74 -13.58 -95.56
CA GLU A 287 -30.16 -14.98 -95.47
C GLU A 287 -31.00 -15.37 -96.70
N LYS A 288 -32.09 -14.64 -96.97
CA LYS A 288 -32.94 -14.86 -98.15
C LYS A 288 -32.23 -14.68 -99.49
N LEU A 289 -31.36 -13.67 -99.61
CA LEU A 289 -30.58 -13.46 -100.83
C LEU A 289 -29.54 -14.57 -101.04
N THR A 290 -29.05 -15.18 -99.96
CA THR A 290 -28.17 -16.36 -100.01
C THR A 290 -28.94 -17.61 -100.43
N ASP A 291 -30.16 -17.79 -99.93
CA ASP A 291 -31.07 -18.85 -100.40
C ASP A 291 -31.40 -18.69 -101.90
N GLU A 292 -31.71 -17.47 -102.35
CA GLU A 292 -31.95 -17.17 -103.77
C GLU A 292 -30.69 -17.37 -104.63
N CYS A 293 -29.49 -16.99 -104.15
CA CYS A 293 -28.24 -17.25 -104.86
C CYS A 293 -27.95 -18.76 -104.99
N THR A 294 -28.06 -19.53 -103.90
CA THR A 294 -27.80 -20.99 -103.94
C THR A 294 -28.84 -21.75 -104.77
N ALA A 295 -30.09 -21.30 -104.80
CA ALA A 295 -31.10 -21.83 -105.71
C ALA A 295 -30.77 -21.53 -107.19
N ASN A 296 -30.26 -20.33 -107.50
CA ASN A 296 -29.81 -19.98 -108.84
C ASN A 296 -28.53 -20.75 -109.25
N GLU A 297 -27.59 -20.98 -108.34
CA GLU A 297 -26.40 -21.81 -108.59
C GLU A 297 -26.79 -23.28 -108.90
N GLN A 298 -27.73 -23.85 -108.15
CA GLN A 298 -28.29 -25.18 -108.44
C GLN A 298 -29.02 -25.22 -109.80
N PHE A 299 -29.74 -24.15 -110.15
CA PHE A 299 -30.41 -24.05 -111.45
C PHE A 299 -29.40 -23.99 -112.61
N ILE A 300 -28.33 -23.18 -112.48
CA ILE A 300 -27.23 -23.10 -113.46
C ILE A 300 -26.53 -24.45 -113.63
N ALA A 301 -26.20 -25.15 -112.54
CA ALA A 301 -25.62 -26.49 -112.61
C ALA A 301 -26.52 -27.47 -113.39
N SER A 302 -27.85 -27.38 -113.24
CA SER A 302 -28.82 -28.19 -113.98
C SER A 302 -29.01 -27.80 -115.47
N LEU A 303 -28.37 -26.71 -115.91
CA LEU A 303 -28.26 -26.29 -117.31
C LEU A 303 -26.90 -26.69 -117.89
N ASP A 304 -25.80 -26.56 -117.13
CA ASP A 304 -24.48 -27.02 -117.55
C ASP A 304 -24.42 -28.54 -117.75
N GLU A 305 -25.12 -29.33 -116.92
CA GLU A 305 -25.28 -30.77 -117.10
C GLU A 305 -26.04 -31.11 -118.41
N LYS A 306 -27.02 -30.28 -118.79
CA LYS A 306 -27.75 -30.43 -120.06
C LYS A 306 -26.92 -30.02 -121.26
N LEU A 307 -26.16 -28.92 -121.17
CA LEU A 307 -25.19 -28.51 -122.19
C LEU A 307 -24.16 -29.61 -122.43
N SER A 308 -23.59 -30.17 -121.36
CA SER A 308 -22.66 -31.30 -121.44
C SER A 308 -23.27 -32.53 -122.15
N SER A 309 -24.56 -32.81 -121.91
CA SER A 309 -25.27 -33.88 -122.63
C SER A 309 -25.53 -33.55 -124.10
N PHE A 310 -25.72 -32.27 -124.43
CA PHE A 310 -25.97 -31.79 -125.79
C PHE A 310 -24.69 -31.86 -126.64
N ASP A 311 -23.56 -31.41 -126.09
CA ASP A 311 -22.23 -31.48 -126.72
C ASP A 311 -21.84 -32.94 -127.02
N TYR A 312 -22.14 -33.87 -126.11
CA TYR A 312 -21.95 -35.30 -126.34
C TYR A 312 -22.82 -35.83 -127.49
N THR A 313 -24.09 -35.42 -127.58
CA THR A 313 -24.94 -35.80 -128.73
C THR A 313 -24.50 -35.15 -130.04
N GLN A 314 -23.93 -33.93 -130.01
CA GLN A 314 -23.43 -33.26 -131.21
C GLN A 314 -22.17 -33.98 -131.74
N GLN A 315 -21.22 -34.33 -130.88
CA GLN A 315 -20.03 -35.11 -131.27
C GLN A 315 -20.40 -36.44 -131.93
N LEU A 316 -21.45 -37.12 -131.44
CA LEU A 316 -21.95 -38.35 -132.03
C LEU A 316 -22.61 -38.15 -133.41
N ILE A 317 -23.23 -37.00 -133.66
CA ILE A 317 -23.76 -36.63 -134.98
C ILE A 317 -22.61 -36.37 -135.94
N ASP A 318 -21.62 -35.58 -135.53
CA ASP A 318 -20.44 -35.23 -136.34
C ASP A 318 -19.62 -36.49 -136.73
N GLU A 319 -19.51 -37.50 -135.85
CA GLU A 319 -18.92 -38.81 -136.18
C GLU A 319 -19.75 -39.60 -137.21
N LEU A 320 -21.08 -39.58 -137.10
CA LEU A 320 -21.98 -40.27 -138.02
C LEU A 320 -21.99 -39.63 -139.41
N GLU A 321 -21.97 -38.30 -139.50
CA GLU A 321 -21.86 -37.59 -140.79
C GLU A 321 -20.52 -37.91 -141.48
N GLN A 322 -19.40 -37.85 -140.74
CA GLN A 322 -18.09 -38.26 -141.25
C GLN A 322 -18.02 -39.73 -141.67
N LEU A 323 -18.78 -40.62 -141.04
CA LEU A 323 -18.86 -42.02 -141.44
C LEU A 323 -19.68 -42.17 -142.73
N ASN A 324 -20.79 -41.44 -142.83
CA ASN A 324 -21.70 -41.47 -143.98
C ASN A 324 -21.02 -40.92 -145.25
N GLU A 325 -20.33 -39.78 -145.16
CA GLU A 325 -19.53 -39.20 -146.25
C GLU A 325 -18.44 -40.18 -146.74
N LYS A 326 -17.73 -40.86 -145.81
CA LYS A 326 -16.76 -41.92 -146.14
C LYS A 326 -17.41 -43.13 -146.83
N THR A 327 -18.70 -43.41 -146.60
CA THR A 327 -19.43 -44.46 -147.34
C THR A 327 -19.95 -43.98 -148.69
N GLU A 328 -20.37 -42.72 -148.85
CA GLU A 328 -20.77 -42.17 -150.16
C GLU A 328 -19.59 -42.07 -151.12
N ILE A 329 -18.41 -41.64 -150.65
CA ILE A 329 -17.18 -41.62 -151.47
C ILE A 329 -16.80 -43.03 -151.95
N ARG A 330 -16.93 -44.05 -151.10
CA ARG A 330 -16.71 -45.46 -151.48
C ARG A 330 -17.76 -45.97 -152.47
N LEU A 331 -19.01 -45.55 -152.33
CA LEU A 331 -20.09 -45.94 -153.24
C LEU A 331 -19.89 -45.32 -154.63
N SER A 332 -19.45 -44.06 -154.69
CA SER A 332 -19.04 -43.37 -155.93
C SER A 332 -17.93 -44.14 -156.66
N GLN A 333 -16.84 -44.47 -155.96
CA GLN A 333 -15.72 -45.23 -156.54
C GLN A 333 -16.16 -46.61 -157.08
N ALA A 334 -17.00 -47.34 -156.34
CA ALA A 334 -17.53 -48.63 -156.77
C ALA A 334 -18.50 -48.54 -157.98
N LEU A 335 -19.11 -47.37 -158.22
CA LEU A 335 -19.94 -47.11 -159.40
C LEU A 335 -19.09 -46.79 -160.64
N GLU A 336 -18.04 -45.97 -160.51
CA GLU A 336 -17.08 -45.69 -161.59
C GLU A 336 -16.36 -46.98 -162.05
N GLU A 337 -15.93 -47.83 -161.11
CA GLU A 337 -15.40 -49.16 -161.42
C GLU A 337 -16.42 -50.01 -162.19
N ASN A 338 -17.70 -49.99 -161.80
CA ASN A 338 -18.77 -50.72 -162.48
C ASN A 338 -19.02 -50.22 -163.91
N GLU A 339 -19.00 -48.91 -164.18
CA GLU A 339 -19.15 -48.38 -165.54
C GLU A 339 -17.93 -48.74 -166.41
N SER A 340 -16.71 -48.70 -165.86
CA SER A 340 -15.51 -49.12 -166.58
C SER A 340 -15.57 -50.60 -167.01
N LEU A 341 -16.03 -51.47 -166.11
CA LEU A 341 -16.22 -52.91 -166.37
C LEU A 341 -17.34 -53.15 -167.39
N ARG A 342 -18.47 -52.43 -167.29
CA ARG A 342 -19.57 -52.51 -168.26
C ARG A 342 -19.14 -52.09 -169.66
N SER A 343 -18.38 -51.00 -169.77
CA SER A 343 -17.80 -50.54 -171.04
C SER A 343 -16.93 -51.65 -171.67
N SER A 344 -16.01 -52.22 -170.90
CA SER A 344 -15.16 -53.33 -171.36
C SER A 344 -15.95 -54.58 -171.79
N ILE A 345 -17.04 -54.92 -171.08
CA ILE A 345 -17.92 -56.04 -171.45
C ILE A 345 -18.61 -55.79 -172.80
N THR A 346 -19.16 -54.60 -173.03
CA THR A 346 -19.86 -54.30 -174.30
C THR A 346 -18.94 -54.35 -175.54
N GLN A 347 -17.67 -53.98 -175.40
CA GLN A 347 -16.67 -54.16 -176.47
C GLN A 347 -16.39 -55.66 -176.74
N GLY A 348 -16.36 -56.48 -175.68
CA GLY A 348 -16.28 -57.93 -175.77
C GLY A 348 -17.46 -58.58 -176.50
N GLU A 349 -18.67 -58.03 -176.36
CA GLU A 349 -19.86 -58.55 -177.06
C GLU A 349 -19.90 -58.15 -178.55
N GLN A 350 -19.47 -56.93 -178.90
CA GLN A 350 -19.40 -56.49 -180.30
C GLN A 350 -18.41 -57.32 -181.14
N THR A 351 -17.22 -57.60 -180.60
CA THR A 351 -16.23 -58.47 -181.27
C THR A 351 -16.75 -59.90 -181.44
N ARG A 352 -17.44 -60.45 -180.41
CA ARG A 352 -18.06 -61.78 -180.47
C ARG A 352 -19.16 -61.88 -181.53
N SER A 353 -19.92 -60.81 -181.76
CA SER A 353 -20.93 -60.73 -182.82
C SER A 353 -20.31 -60.80 -184.22
N GLN A 354 -19.18 -60.11 -184.44
CA GLN A 354 -18.45 -60.12 -185.72
C GLN A 354 -17.93 -61.52 -186.08
N TYR A 355 -17.26 -62.22 -185.13
CA TYR A 355 -16.84 -63.61 -185.32
C TYR A 355 -18.01 -64.56 -185.65
N GLY A 356 -19.17 -64.35 -185.03
CA GLY A 356 -20.39 -65.11 -185.34
C GLY A 356 -20.89 -64.91 -186.78
N HIS A 357 -20.69 -63.73 -187.37
CA HIS A 357 -21.15 -63.45 -188.73
C HIS A 357 -20.25 -64.10 -189.79
N ASP A 358 -18.93 -64.11 -189.60
CA ASP A 358 -17.98 -64.73 -190.53
C ASP A 358 -18.00 -66.28 -190.47
N MET A 359 -18.21 -66.87 -189.29
CA MET A 359 -18.48 -68.31 -189.14
C MET A 359 -19.67 -68.78 -190.00
N ASN A 360 -20.70 -67.93 -190.15
CA ASN A 360 -21.87 -68.21 -191.00
C ASN A 360 -21.58 -68.06 -192.51
N LYS A 361 -20.62 -67.21 -192.91
CA LYS A 361 -20.14 -67.16 -194.30
C LYS A 361 -19.36 -68.44 -194.65
N ALA A 362 -18.46 -68.88 -193.76
CA ALA A 362 -17.65 -70.09 -193.95
C ALA A 362 -18.52 -71.34 -194.18
N LYS A 363 -19.60 -71.53 -193.42
CA LYS A 363 -20.53 -72.66 -193.61
C LYS A 363 -21.27 -72.64 -194.96
N ARG A 364 -21.58 -71.47 -195.55
CA ARG A 364 -22.14 -71.41 -196.91
C ARG A 364 -21.14 -71.88 -197.96
N VAL A 365 -19.87 -71.54 -197.83
CA VAL A 365 -18.80 -72.02 -198.74
C VAL A 365 -18.65 -73.54 -198.65
N ILE A 366 -18.68 -74.11 -197.44
CA ILE A 366 -18.63 -75.58 -197.23
C ILE A 366 -19.87 -76.28 -197.82
N GLY A 367 -21.07 -75.68 -197.73
CA GLY A 367 -22.26 -76.19 -198.39
C GLY A 367 -22.10 -76.30 -199.91
N ASN A 368 -21.47 -75.30 -200.53
CA ASN A 368 -21.22 -75.27 -201.97
C ASN A 368 -20.15 -76.29 -202.40
N THR A 369 -19.10 -76.53 -201.61
CA THR A 369 -18.07 -77.53 -201.97
C THR A 369 -18.58 -78.98 -201.88
N VAL A 370 -19.52 -79.28 -200.99
CA VAL A 370 -20.18 -80.60 -200.96
C VAL A 370 -21.15 -80.78 -202.15
N GLN A 371 -21.81 -79.71 -202.60
CA GLN A 371 -22.58 -79.75 -203.87
C GLN A 371 -21.66 -79.92 -205.09
N ALA A 372 -20.43 -79.38 -205.07
CA ALA A 372 -19.44 -79.66 -206.11
C ALA A 372 -18.97 -81.13 -206.09
N LEU A 373 -18.71 -81.71 -204.92
CA LEU A 373 -18.36 -83.13 -204.78
C LEU A 373 -19.47 -84.08 -205.28
N LYS A 374 -20.74 -83.67 -205.17
CA LYS A 374 -21.88 -84.41 -205.76
C LYS A 374 -21.77 -84.53 -207.29
N HIS A 375 -21.17 -83.55 -207.97
CA HIS A 375 -21.15 -83.46 -209.44
C HIS A 375 -19.96 -84.14 -210.13
N VAL A 376 -18.95 -84.62 -209.39
CA VAL A 376 -17.78 -85.31 -209.99
C VAL A 376 -17.95 -86.83 -210.06
N ILE A 377 -18.84 -87.41 -209.24
CA ILE A 377 -19.01 -88.89 -209.14
C ILE A 377 -20.15 -89.43 -210.03
N GLN A 378 -21.10 -88.59 -210.46
CA GLN A 378 -22.03 -88.97 -211.54
C GLN A 378 -21.34 -88.77 -212.91
N GLY A 379 -20.50 -89.72 -213.33
CA GLY A 379 -19.61 -89.50 -214.49
C GLY A 379 -19.06 -90.72 -215.25
N SER A 380 -19.44 -91.95 -214.92
CA SER A 380 -19.12 -93.11 -215.77
C SER A 380 -20.17 -94.23 -215.64
N SER A 381 -21.22 -94.13 -216.45
CA SER A 381 -22.01 -95.31 -216.82
C SER A 381 -21.20 -96.20 -217.78
N GLU A 382 -21.74 -97.37 -218.08
CA GLU A 382 -21.55 -98.15 -219.32
C GLU A 382 -20.11 -98.41 -219.84
N THR A 383 -19.84 -99.71 -220.04
CA THR A 383 -19.06 -100.26 -221.17
C THR A 383 -17.64 -99.73 -221.44
N LEU A 384 -16.68 -100.66 -221.35
CA LEU A 384 -15.37 -100.67 -222.04
C LEU A 384 -14.20 -99.85 -221.44
N ASP A 385 -13.03 -100.47 -221.67
CA ASP A 385 -11.65 -99.97 -221.73
C ASP A 385 -11.04 -98.96 -220.73
N ALA A 386 -9.82 -99.30 -220.30
CA ALA A 386 -9.10 -98.65 -219.22
C ALA A 386 -8.43 -97.29 -219.56
N SER A 387 -8.45 -96.87 -220.84
CA SER A 387 -7.49 -95.87 -221.35
C SER A 387 -7.77 -94.42 -220.93
N ARG A 388 -9.04 -93.97 -220.89
CA ARG A 388 -9.42 -92.55 -220.65
C ARG A 388 -9.23 -92.02 -219.22
N LYS A 389 -8.52 -92.74 -218.34
CA LYS A 389 -8.36 -92.41 -216.91
C LYS A 389 -7.39 -91.26 -216.60
N ILE A 390 -6.60 -90.80 -217.57
CA ILE A 390 -5.45 -89.93 -217.31
C ILE A 390 -5.83 -88.44 -217.21
N ASP A 391 -6.61 -87.90 -218.15
CA ASP A 391 -6.94 -86.47 -218.21
C ASP A 391 -7.69 -85.96 -216.98
N ILE A 392 -8.49 -86.84 -216.37
CA ILE A 392 -9.25 -86.61 -215.12
C ILE A 392 -8.33 -86.15 -213.98
N ARG A 393 -7.06 -86.62 -213.94
CA ARG A 393 -6.11 -86.26 -212.87
C ARG A 393 -5.54 -84.85 -213.01
N LEU A 394 -5.21 -84.41 -214.23
CA LEU A 394 -4.48 -83.15 -214.42
C LEU A 394 -5.32 -81.92 -214.03
N ASN A 395 -6.59 -81.88 -214.46
CA ASN A 395 -7.48 -80.76 -214.15
C ASN A 395 -7.83 -80.71 -212.64
N ALA A 396 -7.88 -81.86 -211.96
CA ALA A 396 -8.06 -81.92 -210.51
C ALA A 396 -6.88 -81.30 -209.75
N PHE A 397 -5.63 -81.55 -210.16
CA PHE A 397 -4.45 -80.96 -209.51
C PHE A 397 -4.38 -79.43 -209.68
N GLN A 398 -4.80 -78.89 -210.82
CA GLN A 398 -4.81 -77.44 -211.08
C GLN A 398 -5.63 -76.67 -210.03
N ASN A 399 -6.82 -77.18 -209.69
CA ASN A 399 -7.76 -76.53 -208.78
C ASN A 399 -7.36 -76.69 -207.30
N ILE A 400 -6.68 -77.79 -206.94
CA ILE A 400 -6.11 -77.98 -205.59
C ILE A 400 -5.02 -76.93 -205.31
N LEU A 401 -4.27 -76.48 -206.31
CA LEU A 401 -3.27 -75.41 -206.16
C LEU A 401 -3.90 -74.05 -205.79
N GLN A 402 -5.05 -73.69 -206.40
CA GLN A 402 -5.77 -72.47 -206.02
C GLN A 402 -6.30 -72.55 -204.58
N LEU A 403 -6.73 -73.74 -204.13
CA LEU A 403 -7.20 -73.97 -202.76
C LEU A 403 -6.09 -73.67 -201.72
N LEU A 404 -4.84 -74.08 -201.98
CA LEU A 404 -3.69 -73.74 -201.14
C LEU A 404 -3.41 -72.24 -201.10
N ASN A 405 -3.55 -71.54 -202.23
CA ASN A 405 -3.19 -70.13 -202.34
C ASN A 405 -4.20 -69.18 -201.66
N VAL A 406 -5.44 -69.65 -201.44
CA VAL A 406 -6.44 -68.94 -200.60
C VAL A 406 -6.20 -69.22 -199.12
N ALA A 407 -5.80 -70.45 -198.74
CA ALA A 407 -5.49 -70.80 -197.36
C ALA A 407 -4.33 -69.97 -196.77
N THR A 408 -3.32 -69.64 -197.57
CA THR A 408 -2.16 -68.83 -197.15
C THR A 408 -2.47 -67.34 -196.96
N GLN A 409 -3.57 -66.82 -197.52
CA GLN A 409 -4.08 -65.48 -197.19
C GLN A 409 -5.01 -65.49 -195.95
N LEU A 410 -5.73 -66.59 -195.71
CA LEU A 410 -6.69 -66.71 -194.59
C LEU A 410 -6.05 -66.98 -193.21
N GLY A 411 -4.72 -66.97 -193.10
CA GLY A 411 -4.01 -67.14 -191.82
C GLY A 411 -4.08 -68.55 -191.22
N ILE A 412 -4.68 -69.53 -191.92
CA ILE A 412 -4.77 -70.93 -191.47
C ILE A 412 -3.58 -71.70 -192.05
N GLY A 413 -2.40 -71.44 -191.50
CA GLY A 413 -1.13 -72.07 -191.84
C GLY A 413 0.00 -71.45 -191.01
N PRO A 414 0.94 -72.24 -190.45
CA PRO A 414 1.85 -71.75 -189.41
C PRO A 414 2.91 -70.79 -189.96
N LYS A 415 3.25 -69.79 -189.14
CA LYS A 415 4.51 -69.03 -189.22
C LYS A 415 5.16 -69.06 -187.83
N LEU A 416 6.49 -69.00 -187.81
CA LEU A 416 7.29 -69.72 -186.80
C LEU A 416 7.59 -68.96 -185.49
N ASN A 417 7.22 -67.67 -185.43
CA ASN A 417 7.66 -66.68 -184.44
C ASN A 417 6.40 -65.91 -183.94
N ASP A 418 6.23 -65.54 -182.67
CA ASP A 418 7.14 -65.51 -181.52
C ASP A 418 6.51 -66.03 -180.20
N LEU A 419 7.34 -66.36 -179.20
CA LEU A 419 6.98 -66.88 -177.87
C LEU A 419 7.93 -66.33 -176.78
N ALA A 420 7.54 -65.36 -175.93
CA ALA A 420 8.30 -64.97 -174.70
C ALA A 420 7.59 -64.00 -173.69
N ALA A 421 7.74 -64.30 -172.38
CA ALA A 421 7.96 -63.42 -171.19
C ALA A 421 6.99 -62.24 -170.77
N LYS A 422 7.02 -61.65 -169.55
CA LYS A 422 7.22 -62.04 -168.09
C LYS A 422 7.12 -60.75 -167.16
N ASN A 423 7.10 -60.92 -165.82
CA ASN A 423 7.54 -60.00 -164.71
C ASN A 423 6.57 -59.38 -163.64
N GLU A 424 7.11 -58.75 -162.56
CA GLU A 424 6.63 -58.80 -161.14
C GLU A 424 6.97 -57.53 -160.23
N SER A 425 6.42 -57.42 -158.97
CA SER A 425 7.00 -56.83 -157.67
C SER A 425 6.57 -55.49 -156.91
N ASP A 426 6.37 -55.56 -155.54
CA ASP A 426 6.92 -54.74 -154.35
C ASP A 426 6.15 -53.57 -153.49
N PRO A 427 6.61 -52.95 -152.31
CA PRO A 427 6.11 -53.17 -150.85
C PRO A 427 6.25 -52.09 -149.61
N LEU A 428 5.95 -52.44 -148.28
CA LEU A 428 6.52 -52.03 -146.87
C LEU A 428 6.01 -50.98 -145.70
N LEU A 429 6.16 -51.33 -144.33
CA LEU A 429 6.52 -50.58 -143.00
C LEU A 429 5.57 -50.14 -141.73
N THR A 430 6.02 -50.05 -140.39
CA THR A 430 5.28 -49.70 -139.05
C THR A 430 6.08 -49.29 -137.67
N THR A 431 5.49 -48.78 -136.49
CA THR A 431 6.00 -48.59 -134.98
C THR A 431 5.00 -47.85 -133.93
N ILE A 432 5.05 -47.42 -132.57
CA ILE A 432 5.87 -47.26 -131.24
C ILE A 432 5.03 -46.95 -129.85
N GLU A 433 5.61 -46.69 -128.59
CA GLU A 433 5.06 -46.66 -127.11
C GLU A 433 5.72 -45.64 -126.00
N VAL A 434 5.55 -45.39 -124.61
CA VAL A 434 4.58 -45.38 -123.36
C VAL A 434 5.21 -44.90 -121.91
N ASP A 435 4.53 -44.31 -120.82
CA ASP A 435 5.04 -44.01 -119.35
C ASP A 435 4.04 -43.60 -118.10
N THR A 436 4.47 -43.12 -116.84
CA THR A 436 3.79 -42.94 -115.43
C THR A 436 4.28 -41.74 -114.44
N LEU A 437 4.11 -41.39 -113.08
CA LEU A 437 3.49 -41.65 -111.66
C LEU A 437 3.71 -40.39 -110.62
N PRO A 438 3.71 -40.20 -109.20
CA PRO A 438 3.32 -40.78 -107.81
C PRO A 438 2.71 -39.81 -106.61
N SER A 439 2.93 -39.93 -105.22
CA SER A 439 2.18 -39.24 -104.03
C SER A 439 2.78 -39.01 -102.51
N PRO A 440 2.11 -38.38 -101.43
CA PRO A 440 2.65 -37.80 -100.08
C PRO A 440 2.04 -38.10 -98.58
N ILE A 441 2.37 -37.36 -97.42
CA ILE A 441 2.39 -37.79 -95.89
C ILE A 441 1.96 -36.82 -94.62
N GLN A 442 2.25 -37.11 -93.28
CA GLN A 442 1.53 -36.87 -91.91
C GLN A 442 2.28 -36.36 -90.53
N PRO A 443 1.67 -36.31 -89.25
CA PRO A 443 2.16 -35.67 -87.92
C PRO A 443 2.15 -36.45 -86.50
N LEU A 444 2.57 -35.88 -85.29
CA LEU A 444 2.36 -36.31 -83.81
C LEU A 444 3.11 -35.42 -82.69
N GLY A 445 3.09 -35.44 -81.29
CA GLY A 445 2.17 -35.85 -80.13
C GLY A 445 2.70 -36.00 -78.60
N ALA A 446 2.22 -35.21 -77.57
CA ALA A 446 1.98 -35.40 -76.05
C ALA A 446 3.02 -35.66 -74.84
N LEU A 447 2.66 -35.37 -73.53
CA LEU A 447 2.85 -36.14 -72.19
C LEU A 447 3.25 -35.50 -70.77
N LYS A 448 3.03 -36.26 -69.63
CA LYS A 448 3.69 -36.35 -68.25
C LYS A 448 3.18 -35.58 -66.95
N LYS A 449 3.56 -36.03 -65.70
CA LYS A 449 3.10 -35.58 -64.30
C LYS A 449 3.85 -36.25 -63.06
N VAL A 450 3.57 -35.87 -61.76
CA VAL A 450 3.62 -36.64 -60.40
C VAL A 450 4.39 -36.09 -59.11
N LYS A 451 3.64 -35.75 -58.01
CA LYS A 451 3.62 -36.14 -56.53
C LYS A 451 4.87 -36.39 -55.57
N THR A 452 4.92 -35.81 -54.32
CA THR A 452 4.93 -36.45 -52.92
C THR A 452 5.63 -35.75 -51.68
N LYS A 453 4.90 -35.64 -50.52
CA LYS A 453 5.21 -35.86 -49.04
C LYS A 453 6.27 -35.13 -48.13
N SER A 454 5.80 -34.86 -46.88
CA SER A 454 6.34 -35.09 -45.49
C SER A 454 7.18 -34.09 -44.63
N VAL A 455 6.56 -33.67 -43.50
CA VAL A 455 6.99 -33.60 -42.06
C VAL A 455 8.30 -32.89 -41.62
N GLY A 456 8.19 -31.97 -40.64
CA GLY A 456 9.29 -31.53 -39.74
C GLY A 456 8.90 -30.37 -38.80
N VAL A 457 9.38 -30.34 -37.54
CA VAL A 457 9.12 -29.27 -36.54
C VAL A 457 10.35 -29.03 -35.65
N GLN A 458 10.81 -27.78 -35.52
CA GLN A 458 11.44 -27.21 -34.30
C GLN A 458 11.78 -25.70 -34.43
N THR A 459 11.66 -24.96 -33.31
CA THR A 459 12.39 -23.73 -32.85
C THR A 459 12.86 -22.66 -33.88
N SER A 460 12.67 -21.34 -33.67
CA SER A 460 13.39 -20.58 -32.61
C SER A 460 12.95 -19.10 -32.42
N ILE A 461 12.97 -18.61 -31.16
CA ILE A 461 13.46 -17.28 -30.66
C ILE A 461 12.88 -15.95 -31.25
N SER A 462 12.26 -15.09 -30.41
CA SER A 462 12.82 -13.79 -29.94
C SER A 462 11.85 -12.89 -29.12
N ASN A 463 12.31 -12.44 -27.93
CA ASN A 463 12.06 -11.21 -27.13
C ASN A 463 10.87 -10.25 -27.44
N ARG A 464 10.22 -9.58 -26.46
CA ARG A 464 10.77 -8.80 -25.31
C ARG A 464 9.80 -8.64 -24.10
N ASN A 465 10.37 -8.52 -22.89
CA ASN A 465 10.08 -7.67 -21.70
C ASN A 465 8.62 -7.21 -21.38
N PRO A 466 8.17 -7.22 -20.09
CA PRO A 466 8.67 -6.25 -19.09
C PRO A 466 8.79 -6.73 -17.62
N THR A 467 9.36 -5.87 -16.77
CA THR A 467 9.56 -5.99 -15.29
C THR A 467 9.65 -4.57 -14.66
N PRO A 468 9.72 -4.37 -13.32
CA PRO A 468 8.80 -4.85 -12.26
C PRO A 468 8.48 -3.72 -11.21
N TYR A 469 8.25 -4.10 -9.93
CA TYR A 469 8.08 -3.27 -8.70
C TYR A 469 6.67 -2.66 -8.44
N HIS A 470 6.14 -2.59 -7.21
CA HIS A 470 6.56 -3.20 -5.93
C HIS A 470 5.35 -3.52 -5.00
N LEU A 471 5.61 -4.04 -3.80
CA LEU A 471 4.62 -4.46 -2.78
C LEU A 471 4.96 -3.86 -1.41
N GLN A 472 3.97 -3.27 -0.75
CA GLN A 472 3.80 -3.09 0.71
C GLN A 472 2.33 -2.68 0.90
N THR A 473 1.44 -3.31 1.66
CA THR A 473 1.50 -3.89 3.03
C THR A 473 1.86 -2.88 4.11
N ASP A 474 0.87 -2.43 4.86
CA ASP A 474 1.08 -1.99 6.23
C ASP A 474 -0.14 -2.29 7.11
N SER A 475 0.09 -2.63 8.37
CA SER A 475 -0.96 -3.05 9.31
C SER A 475 -0.53 -2.90 10.77
N SER A 476 -1.12 -1.95 11.49
CA SER A 476 -1.05 -1.82 12.95
C SER A 476 -2.44 -1.41 13.48
N THR A 477 -3.09 -2.12 14.41
CA THR A 477 -2.70 -2.55 15.78
C THR A 477 -2.93 -1.43 16.81
N LEU A 478 -4.15 -1.40 17.36
CA LEU A 478 -4.53 -0.57 18.50
C LEU A 478 -4.13 -1.23 19.83
N PRO A 479 -3.52 -0.52 20.79
CA PRO A 479 -3.23 -1.07 22.11
C PRO A 479 -4.45 -1.00 23.04
N ARG A 480 -4.73 -2.08 23.76
CA ARG A 480 -5.45 -2.00 25.05
C ARG A 480 -4.51 -1.39 26.09
N GLN A 481 -5.06 -0.63 27.02
CA GLN A 481 -4.49 -0.52 28.36
C GLN A 481 -5.54 -0.94 29.40
N SER A 482 -5.08 -1.69 30.39
CA SER A 482 -5.85 -2.15 31.54
C SER A 482 -5.02 -1.91 32.78
N SER A 483 -5.53 -1.13 33.73
CA SER A 483 -4.90 -0.90 35.03
C SER A 483 -5.92 -1.08 36.13
N THR A 484 -5.87 -2.24 36.79
CA THR A 484 -6.57 -2.53 38.04
C THR A 484 -5.52 -2.91 39.06
N VAL A 485 -5.54 -2.28 40.24
CA VAL A 485 -5.21 -2.86 41.56
C VAL A 485 -5.40 -1.74 42.61
N GLU A 486 -6.27 -2.03 43.57
CA GLU A 486 -6.23 -1.72 45.03
C GLU A 486 -5.50 -0.45 45.53
N LYS A 487 -5.97 0.26 46.58
CA LYS A 487 -6.37 -0.28 47.90
C LYS A 487 -7.43 0.55 48.63
N HIS A 488 -7.97 -0.05 49.69
CA HIS A 488 -8.90 0.55 50.64
C HIS A 488 -8.35 1.81 51.31
N TYR A 489 -9.24 2.76 51.60
CA TYR A 489 -9.46 3.20 52.98
C TYR A 489 -10.93 3.57 53.19
N SER A 490 -11.52 3.03 54.26
CA SER A 490 -12.81 3.48 54.78
C SER A 490 -12.55 4.20 56.10
N SER A 491 -13.17 5.36 56.34
CA SER A 491 -13.93 5.68 57.58
C SER A 491 -14.08 7.19 57.89
N LEU A 492 -15.28 7.52 58.38
CA LEU A 492 -15.60 8.46 59.46
C LEU A 492 -15.36 9.98 59.34
N LEU A 493 -16.17 10.67 60.16
CA LEU A 493 -16.24 12.11 60.45
C LEU A 493 -16.70 12.98 59.26
N SER A 494 -17.84 13.69 59.30
CA SER A 494 -18.63 14.30 60.39
C SER A 494 -17.94 15.50 61.05
N ALA A 495 -18.26 16.67 60.50
CA ALA A 495 -18.23 17.98 61.13
C ALA A 495 -19.53 18.70 60.74
#